data_AF-A0A4Q2D4G6-F1
#
_entry.id   AF-A0A4Q2D4G6-F1
#
_cell.length_a   1.000
_cell.length_b   1.000
_cell.length_c   1.000
_cell.angle_alpha   90.00
_cell.angle_beta   90.00
_cell.angle_gamma   90.00
#
_symmetry.space_group_name_H-M   'P 1'
#
loop_
_entity.id
_entity.type
_entity.pdbx_description
1 polymer ?
#
loop_
_entity_poly.entity_id
_entity_poly.type
_entity_poly.pdbx_seq_one_letter_code
_entity_poly.pdbx_strand_id
1 'polypeptide(L)'
;VIEWFKRTTNPAWNEEETRRNFLNVYNQYEVSNYSTVDLTSIMMYFMPAHFNEQEIEIPPNYELSALDKAFAFLNYPFLGGLSSSDPSQTLDNALNTIGVSGKFRESITAEFNENDWRGVRAEFTRWALNAKAEASKKEAAAEREAEAGAQIDS
;
A
#
# COMPACT_ATOMS: atom_id res chain seq x y z
N VAL A 1 20.00 12.77 7.47
CA VAL A 1 19.63 11.86 6.36
C VAL A 1 20.77 11.63 5.35
N ILE A 2 21.22 12.64 4.59
CA ILE A 2 22.23 12.46 3.51
C ILE A 2 23.52 11.78 3.98
N GLU A 3 24.12 12.23 5.08
CA GLU A 3 25.33 11.62 5.64
C GLU A 3 25.14 10.16 6.08
N TRP A 4 23.92 9.80 6.49
CA TRP A 4 23.61 8.42 6.85
C TRP A 4 23.68 7.52 5.61
N PHE A 5 23.00 7.90 4.52
CA PHE A 5 23.00 7.12 3.27
C PHE A 5 24.39 7.02 2.66
N LYS A 6 25.19 8.10 2.68
CA LYS A 6 26.61 8.06 2.27
C LYS A 6 27.43 7.00 3.03
N ARG A 7 27.12 6.76 4.31
CA ARG A 7 27.86 5.83 5.17
C ARG A 7 27.35 4.39 5.09
N THR A 8 26.06 4.18 4.87
CA THR A 8 25.41 2.88 5.04
C THR A 8 25.04 2.17 3.74
N THR A 9 24.98 2.87 2.60
CA THR A 9 24.67 2.27 1.30
C THR A 9 25.92 1.78 0.56
N ASN A 10 25.80 0.70 -0.21
CA ASN A 10 26.87 0.18 -1.05
C ASN A 10 26.34 -0.13 -2.47
N PRO A 11 26.79 0.58 -3.52
CA PRO A 11 27.71 1.72 -3.46
C PRO A 11 27.10 2.91 -2.68
N ALA A 12 27.97 3.70 -2.06
CA ALA A 12 27.56 4.87 -1.29
C ALA A 12 26.86 5.91 -2.17
N TRP A 13 25.65 6.30 -1.78
CA TRP A 13 24.91 7.35 -2.47
C TRP A 13 25.49 8.72 -2.16
N ASN A 14 25.69 9.53 -3.21
CA ASN A 14 25.99 10.94 -3.06
C ASN A 14 24.72 11.74 -2.68
N GLU A 15 24.87 13.06 -2.47
CA GLU A 15 23.75 13.92 -2.08
C GLU A 15 22.64 13.97 -3.14
N GLU A 16 23.00 14.07 -4.42
CA GLU A 16 22.03 14.11 -5.52
C GLU A 16 21.22 12.81 -5.58
N GLU A 17 21.90 11.67 -5.45
CA GLU A 17 21.26 10.35 -5.41
C GLU A 17 20.34 10.21 -4.20
N THR A 18 20.76 10.67 -3.02
CA THR A 18 19.92 10.62 -1.82
C THR A 18 18.68 11.51 -1.96
N ARG A 19 18.83 12.71 -2.55
CA ARG A 19 17.69 13.60 -2.80
C ARG A 19 16.72 12.98 -3.80
N ARG A 20 17.23 12.50 -4.93
CA ARG A 20 16.42 11.91 -6.00
C ARG A 20 15.70 10.64 -5.56
N ASN A 21 16.40 9.74 -4.89
CA ASN A 21 15.90 8.38 -4.64
C ASN A 21 15.18 8.24 -3.29
N PHE A 22 15.41 9.15 -2.34
CA PHE A 22 14.81 9.09 -1.02
C PHE A 22 13.97 10.34 -0.73
N LEU A 23 14.60 11.50 -0.57
CA LEU A 23 13.90 12.69 -0.06
C LEU A 23 12.75 13.13 -0.98
N ASN A 24 12.96 13.17 -2.29
CA ASN A 24 11.92 13.59 -3.23
C ASN A 24 10.77 12.57 -3.32
N VAL A 25 11.09 11.27 -3.21
CA VAL A 25 10.10 10.20 -3.31
C VAL A 25 9.11 10.26 -2.14
N TYR A 26 9.63 10.40 -0.91
CA TYR A 26 8.80 10.38 0.29
C TYR A 26 8.21 11.75 0.68
N ASN A 27 8.74 12.86 0.15
CA ASN A 27 8.17 14.20 0.38
C ASN A 27 7.04 14.56 -0.59
N GLN A 28 6.99 13.94 -1.78
CA GLN A 28 6.03 14.34 -2.82
C GLN A 28 4.78 13.45 -2.87
N TYR A 29 4.87 12.21 -2.40
CA TYR A 29 3.80 11.23 -2.57
C TYR A 29 3.65 10.36 -1.33
N GLU A 30 2.41 10.04 -0.96
CA GLU A 30 2.13 8.85 -0.15
C GLU A 30 2.49 7.62 -1.00
N VAL A 31 3.62 7.00 -0.69
CA VAL A 31 4.09 5.80 -1.40
C VAL A 31 3.48 4.57 -0.71
N SER A 32 2.26 4.21 -1.15
CA SER A 32 1.61 2.95 -0.77
C SER A 32 1.20 2.16 -2.01
N ASN A 33 1.42 0.85 -1.96
CA ASN A 33 0.83 -0.08 -2.93
C ASN A 33 -0.64 -0.39 -2.62
N TYR A 34 -1.13 0.04 -1.46
CA TYR A 34 -2.52 -0.09 -1.04
C TYR A 34 -3.29 1.20 -1.35
N SER A 35 -4.62 1.12 -1.23
CA SER A 35 -5.50 2.29 -1.38
C SER A 35 -5.36 3.31 -0.24
N THR A 36 -4.72 2.93 0.87
CA THR A 36 -4.40 3.76 2.05
C THR A 36 -3.06 3.31 2.64
N VAL A 37 -2.42 4.16 3.44
CA VAL A 37 -1.17 3.77 4.13
C VAL A 37 -1.49 2.81 5.29
N ASP A 38 -0.86 1.63 5.33
CA ASP A 38 -0.93 0.71 6.47
C ASP A 38 0.32 0.88 7.35
N LEU A 39 0.15 1.54 8.50
CA LEU A 39 1.23 1.79 9.45
C LEU A 39 1.78 0.53 10.11
N THR A 40 1.04 -0.58 10.06
CA THR A 40 1.44 -1.86 10.65
C THR A 40 2.07 -2.81 9.64
N SER A 41 2.15 -2.42 8.36
CA SER A 41 2.75 -3.23 7.31
C SER A 41 4.22 -3.51 7.59
N ILE A 42 4.67 -4.73 7.32
CA ILE A 42 6.10 -5.10 7.34
C ILE A 42 6.91 -4.28 6.34
N MET A 43 6.25 -3.76 5.29
CA MET A 43 6.85 -2.93 4.26
C MET A 43 6.88 -1.44 4.63
N MET A 44 6.38 -1.07 5.81
CA MET A 44 6.49 0.29 6.31
C MET A 44 7.97 0.68 6.42
N TYR A 45 8.34 1.78 5.75
CA TYR A 45 9.70 2.25 5.80
C TYR A 45 9.98 2.86 7.19
N PHE A 46 10.89 2.25 7.95
CA PHE A 46 11.29 2.78 9.25
C PHE A 46 11.99 4.13 9.08
N MET A 47 11.76 5.05 10.00
CA MET A 47 12.33 6.40 9.98
C MET A 47 12.89 6.73 11.36
N PRO A 48 14.22 6.77 11.53
CA PRO A 48 14.81 7.24 12.78
C PRO A 48 14.39 8.67 13.11
N ALA A 49 14.25 9.01 14.40
CA ALA A 49 13.83 10.35 14.85
C ALA A 49 14.61 11.50 14.18
N HIS A 50 15.93 11.37 14.04
CA HIS A 50 16.80 12.38 13.44
C HIS A 50 16.69 12.51 11.91
N PHE A 51 15.72 11.83 11.28
CA PHE A 51 15.42 11.95 9.84
C PHE A 51 14.27 12.92 9.55
N ASN A 52 13.49 13.34 10.56
CA ASN A 52 12.39 14.29 10.41
C ASN A 52 12.48 15.43 11.43
N GLU A 53 11.77 16.53 11.16
CA GLU A 53 11.80 17.76 11.97
C GLU A 53 11.05 17.59 13.30
N GLN A 54 10.13 16.63 13.36
CA GLN A 54 9.30 16.34 14.53
C GLN A 54 10.03 15.46 15.56
N GLU A 55 11.23 14.97 15.24
CA GLU A 55 12.00 14.02 16.06
C GLU A 55 11.21 12.75 16.43
N ILE A 56 10.30 12.33 15.55
CA ILE A 56 9.46 11.14 15.75
C ILE A 56 10.14 9.93 15.12
N GLU A 57 10.34 8.87 15.91
CA GLU A 57 10.78 7.59 15.38
C GLU A 57 9.58 6.80 14.84
N ILE A 58 9.73 6.30 13.61
CA ILE A 58 8.87 5.27 13.02
C ILE A 58 9.65 3.95 13.08
N PRO A 59 9.35 3.05 14.04
CA PRO A 59 10.09 1.80 14.18
C PRO A 59 9.74 0.82 13.05
N PRO A 60 10.64 -0.16 12.76
CA PRO A 60 10.32 -1.25 11.84
C PRO A 60 9.23 -2.17 12.41
N ASN A 61 8.37 -2.68 11.54
CA ASN A 61 7.46 -3.78 11.84
C ASN A 61 8.15 -5.12 11.54
N TYR A 62 8.02 -6.09 12.44
CA TYR A 62 8.71 -7.39 12.34
C TYR A 62 7.82 -8.56 11.91
N GLU A 63 6.54 -8.29 11.71
CA GLU A 63 5.54 -9.29 11.32
C GLU A 63 4.70 -8.76 10.16
N LEU A 64 4.19 -9.67 9.35
CA LEU A 64 3.24 -9.34 8.28
C LEU A 64 1.92 -8.87 8.90
N SER A 65 1.44 -7.69 8.50
CA SER A 65 0.12 -7.22 8.86
C SER A 65 -0.97 -8.11 8.24
N ALA A 66 -2.21 -7.97 8.71
CA ALA A 66 -3.35 -8.64 8.08
C ALA A 66 -3.50 -8.22 6.60
N LEU A 67 -3.22 -6.95 6.30
CA LEU A 67 -3.29 -6.41 4.94
C LEU A 67 -2.17 -6.96 4.07
N ASP A 68 -0.95 -7.09 4.59
CA ASP A 68 0.17 -7.72 3.86
C ASP A 68 -0.15 -9.15 3.46
N LYS A 69 -0.69 -9.94 4.39
CA LYS A 69 -1.06 -11.34 4.14
C LYS A 69 -2.19 -11.44 3.10
N ALA A 70 -3.23 -10.61 3.23
CA ALA A 70 -4.33 -10.56 2.28
C ALA A 70 -3.86 -10.16 0.87
N PHE A 71 -2.98 -9.15 0.78
CA PHE A 71 -2.44 -8.68 -0.49
C PHE A 71 -1.55 -9.74 -1.15
N ALA A 72 -0.70 -10.40 -0.37
CA ALA A 72 0.11 -11.51 -0.83
C ALA A 72 -0.78 -12.65 -1.35
N PHE A 73 -1.84 -13.01 -0.62
CA PHE A 73 -2.78 -14.06 -1.02
C PHE A 73 -3.44 -13.75 -2.37
N LEU A 74 -3.98 -12.54 -2.57
CA LEU A 74 -4.66 -12.21 -3.84
C LEU A 74 -3.70 -12.10 -5.02
N ASN A 75 -2.43 -11.76 -4.79
CA ASN A 75 -1.43 -11.81 -5.85
C ASN A 75 -0.95 -13.23 -6.13
N TYR A 76 -0.85 -14.09 -5.12
CA TYR A 76 -0.28 -15.44 -5.18
C TYR A 76 -1.21 -16.44 -4.47
N PRO A 77 -2.40 -16.71 -5.01
CA PRO A 77 -3.39 -17.54 -4.34
C PRO A 77 -2.94 -19.01 -4.27
N PHE A 78 -3.31 -19.68 -3.18
CA PHE A 78 -3.19 -21.14 -3.08
C PHE A 78 -4.28 -21.80 -3.93
N LEU A 79 -3.92 -22.34 -5.09
CA LEU A 79 -4.83 -22.99 -6.03
C LEU A 79 -4.52 -24.47 -6.21
N GLY A 80 -5.45 -25.22 -6.80
CA GLY A 80 -5.25 -26.64 -7.13
C GLY A 80 -5.20 -27.57 -5.93
N GLY A 81 -5.91 -27.24 -4.84
CA GLY A 81 -5.97 -28.05 -3.61
C GLY A 81 -4.83 -27.79 -2.62
N LEU A 82 -3.94 -26.86 -2.93
CA LEU A 82 -3.00 -26.32 -1.94
C LEU A 82 -3.77 -25.45 -0.93
N SER A 83 -3.45 -25.58 0.34
CA SER A 83 -4.00 -24.77 1.41
C SER A 83 -2.86 -24.14 2.22
N SER A 84 -3.10 -22.95 2.73
CA SER A 84 -2.22 -22.30 3.70
C SER A 84 -2.14 -23.14 4.97
N SER A 85 -0.98 -23.16 5.62
CA SER A 85 -0.84 -23.69 6.99
C SER A 85 -1.57 -22.84 8.03
N ASP A 86 -1.85 -21.58 7.72
CA ASP A 86 -2.73 -20.69 8.47
C ASP A 86 -4.15 -20.74 7.87
N PRO A 87 -5.14 -21.35 8.56
CA PRO A 87 -6.50 -21.52 8.06
C PRO A 87 -7.27 -20.20 7.93
N SER A 88 -6.76 -19.11 8.51
CA SER A 88 -7.35 -17.78 8.31
C SER A 88 -7.02 -17.17 6.94
N GLN A 89 -6.02 -17.72 6.23
CA GLN A 89 -5.66 -17.28 4.88
C GLN A 89 -6.58 -17.92 3.85
N THR A 90 -7.79 -17.38 3.75
CA THR A 90 -8.80 -17.76 2.76
C THR A 90 -9.08 -16.61 1.80
N LEU A 91 -9.66 -16.93 0.64
CA LEU A 91 -10.09 -15.92 -0.31
C LEU A 91 -11.05 -14.90 0.33
N ASP A 92 -12.06 -15.38 1.05
CA ASP A 92 -13.06 -14.52 1.68
C ASP A 92 -12.42 -13.56 2.70
N ASN A 93 -11.51 -14.06 3.54
CA ASN A 93 -10.82 -13.24 4.52
C ASN A 93 -9.90 -12.21 3.85
N ALA A 94 -9.20 -12.58 2.77
CA ALA A 94 -8.37 -11.65 2.02
C ALA A 94 -9.20 -10.53 1.39
N LEU A 95 -10.31 -10.87 0.72
CA LEU A 95 -11.21 -9.90 0.11
C LEU A 95 -11.87 -8.99 1.15
N ASN A 96 -12.27 -9.52 2.30
CA ASN A 96 -12.84 -8.74 3.40
C ASN A 96 -11.82 -7.79 4.02
N THR A 97 -10.59 -8.26 4.25
CA THR A 97 -9.50 -7.47 4.86
C THR A 97 -9.12 -6.30 3.96
N ILE A 98 -9.06 -6.51 2.66
CA ILE A 98 -8.74 -5.47 1.68
C ILE A 98 -9.94 -4.56 1.37
N GLY A 99 -11.17 -5.02 1.66
CA GLY A 99 -12.40 -4.28 1.37
C GLY A 99 -12.88 -4.41 -0.07
N VAL A 100 -12.50 -5.50 -0.77
CA VAL A 100 -13.01 -5.79 -2.12
C VAL A 100 -14.47 -6.22 -2.02
N SER A 101 -15.35 -5.52 -2.73
CA SER A 101 -16.81 -5.75 -2.70
C SER A 101 -17.45 -5.64 -4.08
N GLY A 102 -18.73 -6.02 -4.16
CA GLY A 102 -19.55 -5.95 -5.38
C GLY A 102 -18.98 -6.76 -6.54
N LYS A 103 -19.10 -6.24 -7.76
CA LYS A 103 -18.69 -6.93 -8.99
C LYS A 103 -17.24 -7.43 -8.99
N PHE A 104 -16.32 -6.72 -8.33
CA PHE A 104 -14.92 -7.13 -8.28
C PHE A 104 -14.72 -8.35 -7.39
N ARG A 105 -15.46 -8.43 -6.28
CA ARG A 105 -15.49 -9.63 -5.44
C ARG A 105 -15.99 -10.83 -6.23
N GLU A 106 -17.10 -10.65 -6.95
CA GLU A 106 -17.70 -11.69 -7.77
C GLU A 106 -16.73 -12.18 -8.86
N SER A 107 -16.11 -11.26 -9.61
CA SER A 107 -15.13 -11.61 -10.64
C SER A 107 -13.91 -12.34 -10.07
N ILE A 108 -13.29 -11.82 -9.01
CA ILE A 108 -12.13 -12.48 -8.40
C ILE A 108 -12.48 -13.89 -7.89
N THR A 109 -13.67 -14.04 -7.30
CA THR A 109 -14.14 -15.34 -6.80
C THR A 109 -14.36 -16.35 -7.93
N ALA A 110 -14.89 -15.91 -9.07
CA ALA A 110 -15.05 -16.75 -10.25
C ALA A 110 -13.69 -17.28 -10.74
N GLU A 111 -12.71 -16.38 -10.95
CA GLU A 111 -11.36 -16.74 -11.39
C GLU A 111 -10.66 -17.69 -10.41
N PHE A 112 -10.82 -17.46 -9.10
CA PHE A 112 -10.26 -18.32 -8.07
C PHE A 112 -10.85 -19.74 -8.14
N ASN A 113 -12.17 -19.85 -8.30
CA ASN A 113 -12.87 -21.14 -8.40
C ASN A 113 -12.50 -21.90 -9.69
N GLU A 114 -12.14 -21.19 -10.75
CA GLU A 114 -11.62 -21.76 -12.00
C GLU A 114 -10.14 -22.17 -11.92
N ASN A 115 -9.49 -21.92 -10.78
CA ASN A 115 -8.06 -22.09 -10.58
C ASN A 115 -7.20 -21.21 -11.53
N ASP A 116 -7.70 -20.05 -11.94
CA ASP A 116 -6.94 -19.08 -12.73
C ASP A 116 -6.30 -18.01 -11.85
N TRP A 117 -5.05 -18.25 -11.41
CA TRP A 117 -4.30 -17.25 -10.64
C TRP A 117 -4.00 -15.97 -11.45
N ARG A 118 -3.92 -16.04 -12.78
CA ARG A 118 -3.67 -14.87 -13.62
C ARG A 118 -4.92 -14.02 -13.69
N GLY A 119 -6.09 -14.65 -13.84
CA GLY A 119 -7.40 -14.02 -13.74
C GLY A 119 -7.60 -13.33 -12.40
N VAL A 120 -7.36 -14.03 -11.28
CA VAL A 120 -7.42 -13.45 -9.92
C VAL A 120 -6.55 -12.20 -9.81
N ARG A 121 -5.28 -12.28 -10.22
CA ARG A 121 -4.34 -11.15 -10.15
C ARG A 121 -4.77 -9.99 -11.05
N ALA A 122 -5.25 -10.28 -12.26
CA ALA A 122 -5.69 -9.25 -13.20
C ALA A 122 -6.91 -8.49 -12.65
N GLU A 123 -7.89 -9.22 -12.13
CA GLU A 123 -9.09 -8.65 -11.53
C GLU A 123 -8.79 -7.86 -10.25
N PHE A 124 -7.89 -8.38 -9.41
CA PHE A 124 -7.42 -7.67 -8.23
C PHE A 124 -6.68 -6.37 -8.59
N THR A 125 -5.81 -6.40 -9.60
CA THR A 125 -5.11 -5.21 -10.11
C THR A 125 -6.11 -4.18 -10.66
N ARG A 126 -7.12 -4.65 -11.40
CA ARG A 126 -8.19 -3.80 -11.92
C ARG A 126 -8.96 -3.12 -10.79
N TRP A 127 -9.29 -3.86 -9.72
CA TRP A 127 -9.92 -3.28 -8.54
C TRP A 127 -9.03 -2.23 -7.88
N ALA A 128 -7.74 -2.52 -7.64
CA ALA A 128 -6.81 -1.62 -6.96
C ALA A 128 -6.66 -0.29 -7.70
N LEU A 129 -6.55 -0.32 -9.04
CA LEU A 129 -6.51 0.89 -9.86
C LEU A 129 -7.78 1.72 -9.75
N ASN A 130 -8.96 1.08 -9.76
CA ASN A 130 -10.23 1.79 -9.58
C ASN A 130 -10.35 2.39 -8.18
N ALA A 131 -9.98 1.64 -7.13
CA ALA A 131 -9.99 2.12 -5.76
C ALA A 131 -9.09 3.36 -5.59
N LYS A 132 -7.89 3.33 -6.19
CA LYS A 132 -6.97 4.48 -6.19
C LYS A 132 -7.55 5.69 -6.92
N ALA A 133 -8.14 5.48 -8.10
CA ALA A 133 -8.77 6.56 -8.86
C ALA A 133 -9.94 7.21 -8.10
N GLU A 134 -10.75 6.42 -7.41
CA GLU A 134 -11.85 6.94 -6.59
C GLU A 134 -11.34 7.69 -5.34
N ALA A 135 -10.25 7.24 -4.71
CA ALA A 135 -9.62 7.95 -3.61
C ALA A 135 -9.12 9.35 -4.06
N SER A 136 -8.38 9.43 -5.17
CA SER A 136 -7.89 10.71 -5.70
C SER A 136 -9.02 11.66 -6.11
N LYS A 137 -10.15 11.14 -6.62
CA LYS A 137 -11.32 11.97 -6.90
C LYS A 137 -11.94 12.56 -5.64
N LYS A 138 -12.02 11.78 -4.56
CA LYS A 138 -12.57 12.23 -3.27
C LYS A 138 -11.68 13.28 -2.62
N GLU A 139 -10.37 13.07 -2.66
CA GLU A 139 -9.38 14.04 -2.19
C GLU A 139 -9.53 15.38 -2.93
N ALA A 140 -9.55 15.35 -4.27
CA ALA A 140 -9.75 16.55 -5.07
C ALA A 140 -11.12 17.21 -4.88
N ALA A 141 -12.15 16.48 -4.43
CA ALA A 141 -13.44 17.06 -4.07
C ALA A 141 -13.37 17.76 -2.70
N ALA A 142 -12.75 17.11 -1.71
CA ALA A 142 -12.55 17.67 -0.38
C ALA A 142 -11.70 18.95 -0.40
N GLU A 143 -10.66 19.00 -1.23
CA GLU A 143 -9.85 20.22 -1.44
C GLU A 143 -10.69 21.38 -1.97
N ARG A 144 -11.50 21.15 -3.01
CA ARG A 144 -12.39 22.19 -3.57
C ARG A 144 -13.43 22.67 -2.55
N GLU A 145 -13.98 21.76 -1.75
CA GLU A 145 -14.93 22.12 -0.69
C GLU A 145 -14.26 22.95 0.42
N ALA A 146 -13.02 22.60 0.80
CA ALA A 146 -12.24 23.37 1.78
C ALA A 146 -11.87 24.77 1.26
N GLU A 147 -11.44 24.88 0.00
CA GLU A 147 -11.16 26.16 -0.66
C GLU A 147 -12.41 27.05 -0.74
N ALA A 148 -13.56 26.48 -1.11
CA ALA A 148 -14.82 27.21 -1.16
C ALA A 148 -15.27 27.68 0.23
N GLY A 149 -15.09 26.86 1.27
CA GLY A 149 -15.38 27.24 2.65
C GLY A 149 -14.47 28.39 3.14
N ALA A 150 -13.17 28.31 2.87
CA ALA A 150 -12.21 29.35 3.24
C ALA A 150 -12.47 30.70 2.55
N GLN A 151 -13.05 30.68 1.34
CA GLN A 151 -13.40 31.90 0.58
C GLN A 151 -14.72 32.55 1.03
N ILE A 152 -15.57 31.83 1.77
CA ILE A 152 -16.81 32.35 2.35
C ILE A 152 -16.54 33.00 3.72
N ASP A 153 -15.49 32.57 4.43
CA ASP A 153 -15.10 33.09 5.75
C ASP A 153 -14.06 34.24 5.71
N SER A 154 -13.70 34.72 4.51
CA SER A 154 -12.78 35.85 4.27
C SER A 154 -13.49 37.12 3.80
#